data_AF-T0ZJG5-F1
#
_entry.id   AF-T0ZJG5-F1
#
_cell.length_a   1.000
_cell.length_b   1.000
_cell.length_c   1.000
_cell.angle_alpha   90.00
_cell.angle_beta   90.00
_cell.angle_gamma   90.00
#
_symmetry.space_group_name_H-M   'P 1'
#
loop_
_entity.id
_entity.type
_entity.pdbx_description
1 polymer ?
#
loop_
_entity_poly.entity_id
_entity_poly.type
_entity_poly.pdbx_seq_one_letter_code
_entity_poly.pdbx_strand_id
1 'polypeptide(L)'
;FNDLTRSLSETLRVLKPGSRYILILGDSAPYGVHVPTEGYLGQIACGLGFRSYRVMPLRGRGGKWRSNPQRHQVPLKESLLVLER
;
A
#
# COMPACT_ATOMS: atom_id res chain seq x y z
N PHE A 1 0.27 4.20 11.10
CA PHE A 1 0.58 4.82 9.81
C PHE A 1 1.37 6.13 9.92
N ASN A 2 1.56 6.72 11.11
CA ASN A 2 2.22 8.04 11.29
C ASN A 2 3.58 8.17 10.60
N ASP A 3 4.46 7.17 10.73
CA ASP A 3 5.79 7.23 10.08
C ASP A 3 5.70 7.17 8.55
N LEU A 4 4.76 6.38 8.02
CA LEU A 4 4.49 6.33 6.57
C LEU A 4 3.88 7.65 6.08
N THR A 5 3.00 8.28 6.85
CA THR A 5 2.48 9.62 6.55
C THR A 5 3.63 10.63 6.45
N ARG A 6 4.58 10.61 7.38
CA ARG A 6 5.76 11.49 7.33
C ARG A 6 6.61 11.21 6.08
N SER A 7 6.87 9.94 5.77
CA SER A 7 7.62 9.54 4.57
C SER A 7 6.94 9.99 3.28
N LEU A 8 5.61 9.84 3.18
CA LEU A 8 4.81 10.30 2.03
C LEU A 8 4.90 11.82 1.87
N SER A 9 4.81 12.57 2.97
CA SER A 9 4.91 14.04 2.97
C SER A 9 6.29 14.51 2.48
N GLU A 10 7.37 13.92 3.01
CA GLU A 10 8.73 14.27 2.58
C GLU A 10 9.00 13.90 1.12
N THR A 11 8.42 12.79 0.66
CA THR A 11 8.50 12.41 -0.76
C THR A 11 7.75 13.42 -1.62
N LEU A 12 6.52 13.79 -1.25
CA LEU A 12 5.71 14.77 -1.97
C LEU A 12 6.44 16.12 -2.13
N ARG A 13 7.15 16.55 -1.10
CA ARG A 13 7.93 17.80 -1.08
C ARG A 13 8.99 17.87 -2.18
N VAL A 14 9.57 16.73 -2.58
CA VAL A 14 10.68 16.68 -3.55
C VAL A 14 10.28 16.19 -4.94
N LEU A 15 9.05 15.69 -5.12
CA LEU A 15 8.55 15.24 -6.42
C LEU A 15 8.28 16.42 -7.36
N LYS A 16 8.68 16.27 -8.63
CA LYS A 16 8.36 17.22 -9.68
C LYS A 16 6.85 17.19 -9.98
N PRO A 17 6.20 18.34 -10.27
CA PRO A 17 4.83 18.36 -10.74
C PRO A 17 4.62 17.42 -11.93
N GLY A 18 3.54 16.64 -11.94
CA GLY A 18 3.25 15.71 -13.03
C GLY A 18 3.98 14.36 -12.96
N SER A 19 4.83 14.16 -11.95
CA SER A 19 5.50 12.86 -11.73
C SER A 19 4.60 11.87 -10.97
N ARG A 20 5.04 10.61 -10.95
CA ARG A 20 4.38 9.52 -10.23
C ARG A 20 5.28 8.97 -9.15
N TYR A 21 4.68 8.63 -8.01
CA TYR A 21 5.33 7.82 -6.98
C TYR A 21 4.65 6.46 -6.89
N ILE A 22 5.43 5.39 -7.03
CA ILE A 22 4.92 4.01 -7.11
C ILE A 22 5.47 3.21 -5.94
N LEU A 23 4.58 2.66 -5.12
CA LEU A 23 4.94 1.74 -4.05
C LEU A 23 4.51 0.31 -4.42
N ILE A 24 5.38 -0.67 -4.17
CA ILE A 24 5.05 -2.10 -4.26
C ILE A 24 4.73 -2.57 -2.85
N LEU A 25 3.50 -3.01 -2.62
CA LEU A 25 2.98 -3.36 -1.30
C LEU A 25 2.49 -4.80 -1.31
N GLY A 26 2.86 -5.57 -0.29
CA GLY A 26 2.41 -6.94 -0.11
C GLY A 26 1.65 -7.11 1.20
N ASP A 27 0.62 -7.95 1.18
CA ASP A 27 -0.12 -8.26 2.40
C ASP A 27 0.74 -9.01 3.41
N SER A 28 0.59 -8.62 4.68
CA SER A 28 1.09 -9.42 5.80
C SER A 28 0.24 -10.68 5.94
N ALA A 29 0.88 -11.86 6.03
CA ALA A 29 0.18 -13.11 6.31
C ALA A 29 -0.27 -13.23 7.79
N PRO A 30 0.59 -13.00 8.80
CA PRO A 30 0.24 -13.22 10.21
C PRO A 30 -0.71 -12.15 10.78
N TYR A 31 -1.11 -12.37 12.05
CA TYR A 31 -1.90 -11.46 12.92
C TYR A 31 -3.43 -11.56 12.80
N GLY A 32 -3.97 -12.51 12.04
CA GLY A 32 -5.40 -12.83 11.98
C GLY A 32 -6.30 -11.74 11.38
N VAL A 33 -5.79 -10.51 11.25
CA VAL A 33 -6.51 -9.33 10.74
C VAL A 33 -5.89 -8.91 9.41
N HIS A 34 -6.73 -8.73 8.40
CA HIS A 34 -6.31 -8.15 7.13
C HIS A 34 -6.37 -6.62 7.21
N VAL A 35 -5.27 -5.96 6.85
CA VAL A 35 -5.19 -4.50 6.76
C VAL A 35 -4.98 -4.12 5.30
N PRO A 36 -5.95 -3.42 4.65
CA PRO A 36 -5.84 -2.97 3.26
C PRO A 36 -4.88 -1.78 3.14
N THR A 37 -3.60 -2.06 3.37
CA THR A 37 -2.51 -1.09 3.53
C THR A 37 -2.41 -0.13 2.34
N GLU A 38 -2.52 -0.65 1.12
CA GLU A 38 -2.47 0.15 -0.09
C GLU A 38 -3.62 1.15 -0.23
N GLY A 39 -4.81 0.79 0.25
CA GLY A 39 -5.97 1.69 0.26
C GLY A 39 -5.81 2.83 1.26
N TYR A 40 -5.40 2.51 2.49
CA TYR A 40 -5.15 3.52 3.51
C TYR A 40 -4.01 4.47 3.14
N LEU A 41 -2.90 3.95 2.60
CA LEU A 41 -1.81 4.79 2.14
C LEU A 41 -2.22 5.70 0.97
N GLY A 42 -3.04 5.22 0.04
CA GLY A 42 -3.59 6.04 -1.04
C GLY A 42 -4.45 7.19 -0.53
N GLN A 43 -5.35 6.91 0.42
CA GLN A 43 -6.20 7.94 1.04
C GLN A 43 -5.37 8.97 1.82
N ILE A 44 -4.40 8.51 2.62
CA ILE A 44 -3.48 9.39 3.36
C ILE A 44 -2.70 10.26 2.38
N ALA A 45 -2.17 9.69 1.30
CA ALA A 45 -1.43 10.43 0.28
C ALA A 45 -2.28 11.54 -0.35
N CYS A 46 -3.54 11.27 -0.71
CA CYS A 46 -4.44 12.31 -1.18
C CYS A 46 -4.66 13.41 -0.14
N GLY A 47 -4.83 13.04 1.14
CA GLY A 47 -4.95 14.01 2.24
C GLY A 47 -3.72 14.90 2.43
N LEU A 48 -2.53 14.44 2.04
CA LEU A 48 -1.28 15.21 2.08
C LEU A 48 -1.07 16.13 0.86
N GLY A 49 -1.80 15.91 -0.24
CA GLY A 49 -1.71 16.73 -1.45
C GLY A 49 -1.28 16.02 -2.72
N PHE A 50 -1.18 14.68 -2.74
CA PHE A 50 -1.17 13.94 -4.02
C PHE A 50 -2.53 14.11 -4.71
N ARG A 51 -2.54 14.22 -6.04
CA ARG A 51 -3.75 14.53 -6.83
C ARG A 51 -4.72 13.36 -6.88
N SER A 52 -4.21 12.15 -6.99
CA SER A 52 -5.00 10.92 -7.03
C SER A 52 -4.14 9.71 -6.73
N TYR A 53 -4.79 8.58 -6.45
CA TYR A 53 -4.13 7.29 -6.36
C TYR A 53 -4.86 6.21 -7.15
N ARG A 54 -4.13 5.18 -7.54
CA ARG A 54 -4.67 3.95 -8.12
C ARG A 54 -3.95 2.74 -7.54
N VAL A 55 -4.72 1.72 -7.19
CA VAL A 55 -4.21 0.42 -6.77
C VAL A 55 -4.31 -0.55 -7.94
N MET A 56 -3.22 -1.24 -8.26
CA MET A 56 -3.17 -2.27 -9.30
C MET A 56 -2.62 -3.58 -8.71
N PRO A 57 -3.40 -4.67 -8.66
CA PRO A 57 -2.87 -5.97 -8.28
C PRO A 57 -1.75 -6.41 -9.22
N LEU A 58 -0.63 -6.89 -8.67
CA LEU A 58 0.48 -7.46 -9.45
C LEU A 58 0.39 -8.97 -9.54
N ARG A 59 0.25 -9.63 -8.38
CA ARG A 59 0.17 -11.09 -8.29
C ARG A 59 -0.45 -11.55 -6.97
N GLY A 60 -1.00 -12.75 -6.98
CA GLY A 60 -1.28 -13.49 -5.75
C GLY A 60 0.01 -13.99 -5.09
N ARG A 61 -0.03 -14.21 -3.78
CA ARG A 61 1.07 -14.80 -3.00
C ARG A 61 0.54 -15.63 -1.83
N GLY A 62 1.45 -16.17 -1.02
CA GLY A 62 1.10 -16.72 0.29
C GLY A 62 0.64 -18.17 0.33
N GLY A 63 0.80 -18.94 -0.76
CA GLY A 63 0.44 -20.36 -0.79
C GLY A 63 1.06 -21.17 0.36
N LYS A 64 2.33 -20.86 0.72
CA LYS A 64 3.04 -21.48 1.85
C LYS A 64 2.44 -21.22 3.23
N TRP A 65 1.55 -20.24 3.37
CA TRP A 65 0.94 -19.84 4.63
C TRP A 65 -0.50 -20.34 4.78
N ARG A 66 -0.99 -21.18 3.86
CA ARG A 66 -2.39 -21.62 3.84
C ARG A 66 -2.82 -22.29 5.16
N SER A 67 -1.93 -23.05 5.80
CA SER A 67 -2.22 -23.79 7.03
C SER A 67 -1.81 -23.05 8.31
N ASN A 68 -1.38 -21.78 8.23
CA ASN A 68 -0.98 -21.02 9.41
C ASN A 68 -2.24 -20.52 10.15
N PRO A 69 -2.49 -20.95 11.40
CA PRO A 69 -3.69 -20.55 12.16
C PRO A 69 -3.69 -19.06 12.55
N GLN A 70 -2.54 -18.39 12.51
CA GLN A 70 -2.43 -16.95 12.75
C GLN A 70 -2.68 -16.11 11.50
N ARG A 71 -3.00 -16.74 10.37
CA ARG A 71 -3.22 -16.05 9.10
C ARG A 71 -4.67 -15.57 8.97
N HIS A 72 -4.85 -14.35 8.46
CA HIS A 72 -6.18 -13.90 8.06
C HIS A 72 -6.69 -14.68 6.82
N GLN A 73 -8.01 -14.70 6.60
CA GLN A 73 -8.60 -15.55 5.55
C GLN A 73 -8.55 -14.94 4.14
N VAL A 74 -8.27 -13.64 4.00
CA VAL A 74 -8.18 -12.95 2.70
C VAL A 74 -7.01 -13.49 1.86
N PRO A 75 -7.18 -13.76 0.55
CA PRO A 75 -6.07 -14.13 -0.35
C PRO A 75 -4.96 -13.09 -0.31
N LEU A 76 -3.71 -13.51 -0.09
CA LEU A 76 -2.60 -12.55 -0.04
C LEU A 76 -2.25 -12.11 -1.46
N LYS A 77 -2.01 -10.82 -1.63
CA LYS A 77 -1.55 -10.24 -2.89
C LYS A 77 -0.35 -9.33 -2.70
N GLU A 78 0.29 -9.05 -3.82
CA GLU A 78 1.20 -7.93 -3.99
C GLU A 78 0.55 -6.98 -5.00
N SER A 79 0.61 -5.68 -4.73
CA SER A 79 -0.05 -4.63 -5.51
C SER A 79 0.87 -3.43 -5.70
N LEU A 80 0.67 -2.68 -6.78
CA LEU A 80 1.18 -1.33 -6.95
C LEU A 80 0.18 -0.34 -6.36
N LEU A 81 0.68 0.59 -5.56
CA LEU A 81 0.02 1.86 -5.28
C LEU A 81 0.71 2.93 -6.12
N VAL A 82 -0.01 3.51 -7.08
CA VAL A 82 0.45 4.60 -7.92
C VAL A 82 -0.16 5.90 -7.39
N LEU A 83 0.68 6.87 -7.07
CA LEU A 83 0.31 8.21 -6.58
C LEU A 83 0.71 9.26 -7.63
N GLU A 84 -0.21 10.15 -7.99
CA GLU A 84 0.05 11.25 -8.93
C GLU A 84 0.42 12.54 -8.19
N ARG A 85 1.60 13.10 -8.45
CA ARG A 85 2.03 14.40 -7.89
C ARG A 85 1.40 15.57 -8.61
#